data_AF-A0A0N7K099-F1
#
_entry.id   AF-A0A0N7K099-F1
#
_cell.length_a   1.000
_cell.length_b   1.000
_cell.length_c   1.000
_cell.angle_alpha   90.00
_cell.angle_beta   90.00
_cell.angle_gamma   90.00
#
_symmetry.space_group_name_H-M   'P 1'
#
loop_
_entity.id
_entity.type
_entity.pdbx_description
1 polymer ?
#
loop_
_entity_poly.entity_id
_entity_poly.type
_entity_poly.pdbx_seq_one_letter_code
_entity_poly.pdbx_strand_id
1 'polypeptide(L)'
;MEAGPVAQADLDAVARQLGRAPRGILAVAYRCPSGHPAVVQTAPRLPDGTPFPTLYYLTCPRLSSRIGTLEAEGRMKEMQDRLAVDPDLADAYRRAHEQYLAERDAIEPLSTHPDVTAGGMPDRVKCLHVHVAHALAAGSGVNPFGDEAIAELGAWWLPAGECS
;
A
#
# COMPACT_ATOMS: atom_id res chain seq x y z
N MET A 1 -1.70 22.78 6.88
CA MET A 1 -2.05 22.14 8.16
C MET A 1 -0.89 21.23 8.50
N GLU A 2 -0.08 21.56 9.51
CA GLU A 2 0.99 20.65 9.93
C GLU A 2 0.35 19.36 10.46
N ALA A 3 0.70 18.23 9.85
CA ALA A 3 0.35 16.94 10.41
C ALA A 3 1.10 16.80 11.74
N GLY A 4 0.36 16.85 12.85
CA GLY A 4 0.93 16.54 14.17
C GLY A 4 1.51 15.12 14.22
N PRO A 5 2.34 14.81 15.23
CA PRO A 5 2.93 13.49 15.37
C PRO A 5 1.83 12.41 15.39
N VAL A 6 2.10 11.27 14.74
CA VAL A 6 1.20 10.11 14.73
C VAL A 6 0.85 9.74 16.17
N ALA A 7 -0.44 9.53 16.45
CA ALA A 7 -0.89 9.24 17.79
C ALA A 7 -0.21 7.96 18.34
N GLN A 8 0.22 7.99 19.60
CA GLN A 8 0.89 6.84 20.22
C GLN A 8 0.05 5.56 20.17
N ALA A 9 -1.28 5.69 20.34
CA ALA A 9 -2.19 4.55 20.23
C ALA A 9 -2.16 3.88 18.84
N ASP A 10 -1.95 4.66 17.77
CA ASP A 10 -1.80 4.12 16.41
C ASP A 10 -0.45 3.42 16.25
N LEU A 11 0.63 3.99 16.79
CA LEU A 11 1.96 3.36 16.78
C LEU A 11 1.94 2.03 17.54
N ASP A 12 1.29 1.96 18.69
CA ASP A 12 1.15 0.74 19.49
C ASP A 12 0.30 -0.32 18.75
N ALA A 13 -0.79 0.11 18.10
CA ALA A 13 -1.60 -0.78 17.28
C ALA A 13 -0.80 -1.35 16.10
N VAL A 14 -0.07 -0.51 15.38
CA VAL A 14 0.80 -0.94 14.27
C VAL A 14 1.91 -1.86 14.79
N ALA A 15 2.50 -1.57 15.94
CA ALA A 15 3.53 -2.43 16.53
C ALA A 15 2.99 -3.84 16.83
N ARG A 16 1.79 -3.95 17.40
CA ARG A 16 1.10 -5.23 17.62
C ARG A 16 0.82 -5.96 16.31
N GLN A 17 0.28 -5.25 15.32
CA GLN A 17 -0.04 -5.81 14.00
C GLN A 17 1.18 -6.34 13.25
N LEU A 18 2.32 -5.64 13.33
CA LEU A 18 3.56 -6.03 12.66
C LEU A 18 4.43 -7.01 13.46
N GLY A 19 4.15 -7.18 14.76
CA GLY A 19 5.00 -7.94 15.68
C GLY A 19 6.39 -7.33 15.93
N ARG A 20 6.57 -6.04 15.59
CA ARG A 20 7.83 -5.31 15.73
C ARG A 20 7.58 -3.80 15.83
N ALA A 21 8.55 -3.06 16.36
CA ALA A 21 8.45 -1.60 16.43
C ALA A 21 8.34 -0.99 15.02
N PRO A 22 7.35 -0.11 14.76
CA PRO A 22 7.25 0.59 13.49
C PRO A 22 8.42 1.55 13.28
N ARG A 23 8.80 1.75 12.02
CA ARG A 23 9.93 2.62 11.63
C ARG A 23 9.48 3.59 10.56
N GLY A 24 9.84 4.86 10.72
CA GLY A 24 9.64 5.89 9.71
C GLY A 24 8.18 6.17 9.36
N ILE A 25 7.22 5.94 10.27
CA ILE A 25 5.81 6.29 10.00
C ILE A 25 5.64 7.80 10.04
N LEU A 26 5.05 8.34 8.98
CA LEU A 26 4.69 9.75 8.85
C LEU A 26 3.21 9.98 9.19
N ALA A 27 2.32 9.07 8.78
CA ALA A 27 0.88 9.19 8.99
C ALA A 27 0.19 7.82 8.98
N VAL A 28 -1.03 7.75 9.53
CA VAL A 28 -1.98 6.67 9.22
C VAL A 28 -2.68 7.06 7.92
N ALA A 29 -2.39 6.35 6.84
CA ALA A 29 -2.94 6.65 5.51
C ALA A 29 -4.37 6.09 5.35
N TYR A 30 -4.68 4.97 6.00
CA TYR A 30 -6.02 4.38 5.96
C TYR A 30 -6.33 3.58 7.23
N ARG A 31 -7.58 3.66 7.68
CA ARG A 31 -8.14 2.84 8.77
C ARG A 31 -9.10 1.81 8.20
N CYS A 32 -9.01 0.57 8.66
CA CYS A 32 -9.97 -0.47 8.26
C CYS A 32 -11.39 -0.13 8.76
N PRO A 33 -12.43 -0.83 8.26
CA PRO A 33 -13.80 -0.61 8.72
C PRO A 33 -14.04 -0.84 10.22
N SER A 34 -13.14 -1.56 10.91
CA SER A 34 -13.14 -1.68 12.39
C SER A 34 -12.43 -0.51 13.12
N GLY A 35 -11.88 0.48 12.41
CA GLY A 35 -11.25 1.67 12.97
C GLY A 35 -9.73 1.58 13.22
N HIS A 36 -9.13 0.40 13.07
CA HIS A 36 -7.68 0.21 13.29
C HIS A 36 -6.86 0.73 12.10
N PRO A 37 -5.62 1.22 12.33
CA PRO A 37 -4.68 1.49 11.24
C PRO A 37 -4.52 0.25 10.38
N ALA A 38 -4.70 0.39 9.07
CA ALA A 38 -4.54 -0.70 8.12
C ALA A 38 -3.48 -0.39 7.07
N VAL A 39 -3.30 0.89 6.74
CA VAL A 39 -2.19 1.38 5.92
C VAL A 39 -1.55 2.57 6.62
N VAL A 40 -0.23 2.59 6.63
CA VAL A 40 0.56 3.72 7.10
C VAL A 40 1.35 4.32 5.93
N GLN A 41 1.54 5.63 5.99
CA GLN A 41 2.49 6.32 5.11
C GLN A 41 3.86 6.34 5.79
N THR A 42 4.90 5.95 5.06
CA THR A 42 6.28 5.86 5.57
C THR A 42 7.22 6.82 4.86
N ALA A 43 8.25 7.26 5.57
CA ALA A 43 9.30 8.09 5.03
C ALA A 43 10.10 7.34 3.96
N PRO A 44 10.48 8.00 2.85
CA PRO A 44 11.32 7.40 1.81
C PRO A 44 12.69 6.94 2.33
N ARG A 45 13.16 7.50 3.46
CA ARG A 45 14.32 7.00 4.22
C ARG A 45 13.95 6.65 5.65
N LEU A 46 14.48 5.52 6.12
CA LEU A 46 14.39 5.13 7.53
C LEU A 46 15.27 6.03 8.41
N PRO A 47 15.07 6.05 9.75
CA PRO A 47 15.86 6.88 10.65
C PRO A 47 17.38 6.61 10.63
N ASP A 48 17.81 5.45 10.13
CA ASP A 48 19.23 5.10 9.95
C ASP A 48 19.79 5.52 8.57
N GLY A 49 18.98 6.22 7.76
CA GLY A 49 19.33 6.66 6.40
C GLY A 49 19.08 5.60 5.32
N THR A 50 18.63 4.40 5.68
CA THR A 50 18.38 3.33 4.69
C THR A 50 17.25 3.74 3.74
N PRO A 51 17.44 3.66 2.41
CA PRO A 51 16.38 3.88 1.44
C PRO A 51 15.22 2.90 1.62
N PHE A 52 14.00 3.42 1.63
CA PHE A 52 12.75 2.68 1.77
C PHE A 52 11.73 3.18 0.72
N PRO A 53 11.74 2.61 -0.49
CA PRO A 53 10.95 3.13 -1.61
C PRO A 53 9.43 2.95 -1.43
N THR A 54 9.00 2.13 -0.48
CA THR A 54 7.59 1.91 -0.18
C THR A 54 7.04 3.06 0.67
N LEU A 55 6.21 3.90 0.06
CA LEU A 55 5.49 5.00 0.69
C LEU A 55 4.26 4.51 1.49
N TYR A 56 3.52 3.52 0.98
CA TYR A 56 2.32 2.99 1.62
C TYR A 56 2.53 1.55 2.06
N TYR A 57 2.48 1.31 3.37
CA TYR A 57 2.74 0.01 3.97
C TYR A 57 1.49 -0.56 4.65
N LEU A 58 1.12 -1.77 4.26
CA LEU A 58 -0.02 -2.49 4.83
C LEU A 58 0.35 -3.05 6.22
N THR A 59 -0.44 -2.72 7.23
CA THR A 59 -0.20 -3.18 8.61
C THR A 59 -1.25 -4.19 9.08
N CYS A 60 -2.49 -4.11 8.60
CA CYS A 60 -3.57 -4.98 9.07
C CYS A 60 -3.29 -6.47 8.75
N PRO A 61 -3.10 -7.35 9.75
CA PRO A 61 -2.70 -8.74 9.53
C PRO A 61 -3.83 -9.56 8.91
N ARG A 62 -5.09 -9.25 9.24
CA ARG A 62 -6.26 -9.87 8.59
C ARG A 62 -6.25 -9.59 7.09
N LEU A 63 -6.10 -8.31 6.72
CA LEU A 63 -6.08 -7.90 5.32
C LEU A 63 -4.89 -8.51 4.59
N SER A 64 -3.69 -8.48 5.19
CA SER A 64 -2.50 -9.13 4.63
C SER A 64 -2.70 -10.62 4.39
N SER A 65 -3.29 -11.36 5.34
CA SER A 65 -3.57 -12.79 5.18
C SER A 65 -4.52 -13.07 4.01
N ARG A 66 -5.60 -12.27 3.88
CA ARG A 66 -6.54 -12.46 2.77
C ARG A 66 -5.94 -12.09 1.43
N ILE A 67 -5.15 -11.02 1.36
CA ILE A 67 -4.39 -10.66 0.13
C ILE A 67 -3.42 -11.78 -0.24
N GLY A 68 -2.71 -12.35 0.73
CA GLY A 68 -1.83 -13.50 0.49
C GLY A 68 -2.58 -14.72 -0.09
N THR A 69 -3.87 -14.87 0.24
CA THR A 69 -4.72 -15.90 -0.38
C THR A 69 -4.98 -15.57 -1.86
N LEU A 70 -5.34 -14.33 -2.19
CA LEU A 70 -5.53 -13.88 -3.59
C LEU A 70 -4.23 -14.04 -4.41
N GLU A 71 -3.09 -13.71 -3.81
CA GLU A 71 -1.78 -13.92 -4.43
C GLU A 71 -1.52 -15.40 -4.73
N ALA A 72 -1.83 -16.30 -3.78
CA ALA A 72 -1.70 -17.75 -3.95
C ALA A 72 -2.68 -18.34 -4.98
N GLU A 73 -3.85 -17.72 -5.16
CA GLU A 73 -4.85 -18.06 -6.18
C GLU A 73 -4.43 -17.61 -7.60
N GLY A 74 -3.30 -16.91 -7.74
CA GLY A 74 -2.70 -16.59 -9.04
C GLY A 74 -3.07 -15.22 -9.62
N ARG A 75 -3.79 -14.37 -8.85
CA ARG A 75 -4.27 -13.06 -9.32
C ARG A 75 -3.18 -12.16 -9.89
N MET A 76 -1.99 -12.16 -9.29
CA MET A 76 -0.87 -11.36 -9.79
C MET A 76 -0.46 -11.75 -11.21
N LYS A 77 -0.49 -13.04 -11.54
CA LYS A 77 -0.17 -13.52 -12.88
C LYS A 77 -1.21 -13.07 -13.89
N GLU A 78 -2.50 -13.21 -13.55
CA GLU A 78 -3.61 -12.77 -14.39
C GLU A 78 -3.53 -11.26 -14.67
N MET A 79 -3.27 -10.46 -13.63
CA MET A 79 -3.09 -9.01 -13.72
C MET A 79 -1.87 -8.63 -14.58
N GLN A 80 -0.74 -9.33 -14.40
CA GLN A 80 0.47 -9.14 -15.20
C GLN A 80 0.24 -9.46 -16.68
N ASP A 81 -0.47 -10.55 -16.98
CA ASP A 81 -0.77 -10.96 -18.35
C ASP A 81 -1.71 -9.93 -19.03
N ARG A 82 -2.64 -9.32 -18.29
CA ARG A 82 -3.52 -8.24 -18.78
C ARG A 82 -2.77 -6.95 -19.11
N LEU A 83 -1.76 -6.56 -18.33
CA LEU A 83 -0.93 -5.38 -18.64
C LEU A 83 -0.30 -5.42 -20.04
N ALA A 84 -0.01 -6.62 -20.56
CA ALA A 84 0.64 -6.77 -21.85
C ALA A 84 -0.32 -6.57 -23.04
N VAL A 85 -1.64 -6.65 -22.82
CA VAL A 85 -2.64 -6.70 -23.88
C VAL A 85 -3.71 -5.61 -23.79
N ASP A 86 -3.82 -4.93 -22.66
CA ASP A 86 -4.78 -3.85 -22.41
C ASP A 86 -4.05 -2.51 -22.25
N PRO A 87 -4.01 -1.67 -23.31
CA PRO A 87 -3.31 -0.39 -23.27
C PRO A 87 -3.96 0.62 -22.32
N ASP A 88 -5.28 0.60 -22.17
CA ASP A 88 -5.99 1.53 -21.28
C ASP A 88 -5.68 1.22 -19.80
N LEU A 89 -5.60 -0.08 -19.46
CA LEU A 89 -5.14 -0.54 -18.15
C LEU A 89 -3.67 -0.16 -17.90
N ALA A 90 -2.79 -0.38 -18.88
CA ALA A 90 -1.38 -0.02 -18.75
C ALA A 90 -1.19 1.49 -18.53
N ASP A 91 -1.97 2.32 -19.23
CA ASP A 91 -1.95 3.77 -19.06
C ASP A 91 -2.51 4.20 -17.70
N ALA A 92 -3.59 3.58 -17.22
CA ALA A 92 -4.09 3.83 -15.86
C ALA A 92 -3.06 3.47 -14.79
N TYR A 93 -2.40 2.33 -14.94
CA TYR A 93 -1.38 1.86 -14.01
C TYR A 93 -0.11 2.73 -14.05
N ARG A 94 0.25 3.27 -15.22
CA ARG A 94 1.33 4.27 -15.37
C ARG A 94 0.99 5.60 -14.67
N ARG A 95 -0.24 6.09 -14.81
CA ARG A 95 -0.68 7.29 -14.06
C ARG A 95 -0.62 7.08 -12.55
N ALA A 96 -1.02 5.91 -12.07
CA ALA A 96 -0.90 5.54 -10.66
C ALA A 96 0.57 5.56 -10.20
N HIS A 97 1.48 5.05 -11.04
CA HIS A 97 2.91 5.07 -10.79
C HIS A 97 3.48 6.48 -10.68
N GLU A 98 3.16 7.35 -11.63
CA GLU A 98 3.62 8.75 -11.66
C GLU A 98 3.10 9.54 -10.47
N GLN A 99 1.83 9.36 -10.10
CA GLN A 99 1.26 9.97 -8.89
C GLN A 99 2.00 9.51 -7.63
N TYR A 100 2.25 8.21 -7.49
CA TYR A 100 2.99 7.66 -6.36
C TYR A 100 4.40 8.26 -6.27
N LEU A 101 5.12 8.35 -7.40
CA LEU A 101 6.45 8.95 -7.44
C LEU A 101 6.41 10.41 -7.00
N ALA A 102 5.48 11.20 -7.54
CA ALA A 102 5.34 12.60 -7.20
C ALA A 102 5.06 12.79 -5.69
N GLU A 103 4.18 11.97 -5.11
CA GLU A 103 3.87 12.02 -3.67
C GLU A 103 5.08 11.63 -2.81
N ARG A 104 5.82 10.58 -3.19
CA ARG A 104 7.02 10.14 -2.47
C ARG A 104 8.12 11.19 -2.54
N ASP A 105 8.39 11.73 -3.72
CA ASP A 105 9.50 12.65 -3.96
C ASP A 105 9.22 14.05 -3.41
N ALA A 106 7.95 14.41 -3.23
CA ALA A 106 7.56 15.60 -2.47
C ALA A 106 7.94 15.52 -0.98
N ILE A 107 8.04 14.30 -0.42
CA ILE A 107 8.55 14.08 0.94
C ILE A 107 10.07 14.10 0.91
N GLU A 108 10.65 13.17 0.15
CA GLU A 108 12.09 13.09 -0.04
C GLU A 108 12.44 12.26 -1.29
N PRO A 109 13.19 12.82 -2.26
CA PRO A 109 13.59 12.06 -3.44
C PRO A 109 14.65 11.01 -3.11
N LEU A 110 14.52 9.84 -3.73
CA LEU A 110 15.47 8.74 -3.58
C LEU A 110 16.47 8.70 -4.75
N SER A 111 17.76 8.83 -4.44
CA SER A 111 18.84 8.62 -5.40
C SER A 111 19.03 7.15 -5.77
N THR A 112 18.73 6.25 -4.85
CA THR A 112 18.73 4.79 -5.06
C THR A 112 17.32 4.34 -5.41
N HIS A 113 17.16 3.64 -6.53
CA HIS A 113 15.86 3.18 -7.02
C HIS A 113 14.83 4.32 -7.25
N PRO A 114 15.21 5.40 -7.98
CA PRO A 114 14.35 6.56 -8.19
C PRO A 114 13.01 6.17 -8.82
N ASP A 115 12.99 5.17 -9.70
CA ASP A 115 11.79 4.78 -10.45
C ASP A 115 11.00 3.63 -9.78
N VAL A 116 11.42 3.14 -8.62
CA VAL A 116 10.73 2.00 -7.97
C VAL A 116 9.59 2.51 -7.10
N THR A 117 8.39 1.98 -7.33
CA THR A 117 7.18 2.26 -6.55
C THR A 117 6.44 0.97 -6.20
N ALA A 118 5.21 1.09 -5.69
CA ALA A 118 4.38 -0.03 -5.26
C ALA A 118 4.41 -1.21 -6.25
N GLY A 119 4.87 -2.36 -5.77
CA GLY A 119 4.59 -3.66 -6.38
C GLY A 119 5.25 -3.88 -7.74
N GLY A 120 6.23 -3.08 -8.14
CA GLY A 120 6.88 -3.21 -9.44
C GLY A 120 6.20 -2.42 -10.57
N MET A 121 5.30 -1.49 -10.24
CA MET A 121 4.81 -0.44 -11.13
C MET A 121 5.96 0.24 -11.91
N PRO A 122 5.72 0.69 -13.16
CA PRO A 122 4.46 0.57 -13.91
C PRO A 122 4.33 -0.70 -14.75
N ASP A 123 5.35 -1.55 -14.82
CA ASP A 123 5.38 -2.64 -15.80
C ASP A 123 5.15 -4.03 -15.20
N ARG A 124 5.20 -4.15 -13.86
CA ARG A 124 5.02 -5.42 -13.16
C ARG A 124 4.05 -5.38 -12.01
N VAL A 125 3.48 -6.55 -11.72
CA VAL A 125 2.62 -6.81 -10.55
C VAL A 125 3.30 -7.88 -9.69
N LYS A 126 4.14 -7.45 -8.74
CA LYS A 126 4.96 -8.34 -7.89
C LYS A 126 4.28 -8.72 -6.59
N CYS A 127 3.42 -7.86 -6.04
CA CYS A 127 2.78 -8.06 -4.75
C CYS A 127 1.52 -7.19 -4.63
N LEU A 128 0.38 -7.80 -4.32
CA LEU A 128 -0.90 -7.12 -4.15
C LEU A 128 -0.96 -6.33 -2.84
N HIS A 129 -0.19 -6.69 -1.82
CA HIS A 129 -0.20 -5.99 -0.53
C HIS A 129 0.02 -4.49 -0.68
N VAL A 130 0.99 -4.13 -1.52
CA VAL A 130 1.36 -2.73 -1.74
C VAL A 130 0.44 -2.04 -2.76
N HIS A 131 -0.17 -2.77 -3.70
CA HIS A 131 -1.20 -2.22 -4.59
C HIS A 131 -2.48 -1.89 -3.81
N VAL A 132 -2.92 -2.80 -2.94
CA VAL A 132 -4.06 -2.57 -2.03
C VAL A 132 -3.73 -1.43 -1.06
N ALA A 133 -2.52 -1.40 -0.48
CA ALA A 133 -2.11 -0.29 0.38
C ALA A 133 -2.17 1.06 -0.35
N HIS A 134 -1.68 1.11 -1.59
CA HIS A 134 -1.74 2.32 -2.42
C HIS A 134 -3.18 2.72 -2.75
N ALA A 135 -4.04 1.81 -3.21
CA ALA A 135 -5.44 2.09 -3.50
C ALA A 135 -6.21 2.62 -2.27
N LEU A 136 -6.01 2.00 -1.10
CA LEU A 136 -6.65 2.44 0.14
C LEU A 136 -6.20 3.83 0.59
N ALA A 137 -4.93 4.18 0.35
CA ALA A 137 -4.36 5.47 0.74
C ALA A 137 -4.72 6.59 -0.24
N ALA A 138 -4.59 6.34 -1.54
CA ALA A 138 -4.79 7.35 -2.59
C ALA A 138 -6.28 7.52 -2.98
N GLY A 139 -7.11 6.52 -2.67
CA GLY A 139 -8.53 6.50 -3.00
C GLY A 139 -8.86 5.63 -4.22
N SER A 140 -10.15 5.30 -4.34
CA SER A 140 -10.65 4.44 -5.41
C SER A 140 -10.49 5.09 -6.78
N GLY A 141 -10.10 4.29 -7.78
CA GLY A 141 -9.86 4.71 -9.15
C GLY A 141 -8.41 5.13 -9.41
N VAL A 142 -7.55 5.16 -8.39
CA VAL A 142 -6.14 5.52 -8.54
C VAL A 142 -5.30 4.31 -8.96
N ASN A 143 -5.38 3.19 -8.23
CA ASN A 143 -4.58 2.01 -8.51
C ASN A 143 -5.47 0.86 -9.01
N PRO A 144 -5.49 0.56 -10.32
CA PRO A 144 -6.47 -0.38 -10.87
C PRO A 144 -6.39 -1.78 -10.25
N PHE A 145 -5.20 -2.31 -9.99
CA PHE A 145 -5.05 -3.64 -9.38
C PHE A 145 -5.33 -3.62 -7.88
N GLY A 146 -5.01 -2.53 -7.19
CA GLY A 146 -5.41 -2.35 -5.80
C GLY A 146 -6.93 -2.31 -5.66
N ASP A 147 -7.61 -1.58 -6.54
CA ASP A 147 -9.07 -1.48 -6.59
C ASP A 147 -9.73 -2.82 -6.92
N GLU A 148 -9.23 -3.56 -7.93
CA GLU A 148 -9.72 -4.90 -8.26
C GLU A 148 -9.57 -5.86 -7.08
N ALA A 149 -8.40 -5.88 -6.43
CA ALA A 149 -8.17 -6.72 -5.27
C ALA A 149 -9.11 -6.35 -4.11
N ILE A 150 -9.32 -5.05 -3.83
CA ILE A 150 -10.27 -4.59 -2.80
C ILE A 150 -11.70 -5.01 -3.15
N ALA A 151 -12.10 -4.90 -4.41
CA ALA A 151 -13.43 -5.32 -4.87
C ALA A 151 -13.64 -6.83 -4.68
N GLU A 152 -12.61 -7.65 -4.94
CA GLU A 152 -12.64 -9.10 -4.72
C GLU A 152 -12.75 -9.49 -3.24
N LEU A 153 -12.20 -8.68 -2.32
CA LEU A 153 -12.42 -8.89 -0.88
C LEU A 153 -13.91 -8.79 -0.54
N GLY A 154 -14.65 -7.91 -1.19
CA GLY A 154 -16.09 -7.76 -1.05
C GLY A 154 -16.56 -7.64 0.40
N ALA A 155 -17.62 -8.37 0.74
CA ALA A 155 -18.23 -8.34 2.08
C ALA A 155 -17.31 -8.87 3.20
N TRP A 156 -16.24 -9.61 2.88
CA TRP A 156 -15.27 -10.05 3.88
C TRP A 156 -14.56 -8.87 4.53
N TRP A 157 -14.43 -7.74 3.82
CA TRP A 157 -13.77 -6.54 4.33
C TRP A 157 -14.62 -5.69 5.29
N LEU A 158 -15.88 -6.08 5.51
CA LEU A 158 -16.77 -5.38 6.44
C LEU A 158 -16.27 -5.45 7.90
N PRO A 159 -16.78 -4.55 8.78
CA PRO A 159 -16.39 -4.52 10.18
C PRO A 159 -16.56 -5.91 10.82
N ALA A 160 -15.50 -6.41 11.42
CA ALA A 160 -15.47 -7.80 11.89
C ALA A 160 -14.68 -7.94 13.20
N GLY A 161 -14.73 -6.90 14.06
CA GLY A 161 -14.05 -6.88 15.35
C GLY A 161 -12.57 -6.47 15.26
N GLU A 162 -11.77 -6.92 16.24
CA GLU A 162 -10.35 -6.57 16.37
C GLU A 162 -9.51 -7.11 15.19
N CYS A 163 -8.43 -6.37 14.89
CA CYS A 163 -7.49 -6.73 13.82
C CYS A 163 -6.16 -7.25 14.36
N SER A 164 -6.08 -7.59 15.65
CA SER A 164 -4.88 -8.03 16.36
C SER A 164 -5.19 -9.21 17.26
#